data_AF-A0A395MUL3-F1
#
_entry.id   AF-A0A395MUL3-F1
#
_cell.length_a   1.000
_cell.length_b   1.000
_cell.length_c   1.000
_cell.angle_alpha   90.00
_cell.angle_beta   90.00
_cell.angle_gamma   90.00
#
_symmetry.space_group_name_H-M   'P 1'
#
loop_
_entity.id
_entity.type
_entity.pdbx_description
1 polymer ?
#
loop_
_entity_poly.entity_id
_entity_poly.type
_entity_poly.pdbx_seq_one_letter_code
_entity_poly.pdbx_strand_id
1 'polypeptide(L)'
;MFRRHWSGLPKDVSFPKDLAGLGYFVNDQDEVRSIKNPDCYYKFFVNKNSRVNDRQRFNFNHALEDVIHERLEKEGLQKFQLLPGNKKQCPIFLSPNIAKTARIVIIFGELTHGLGIIAGRVINGPDGITKGSMISVVQALAKQRAGPDDLEPPCVLLANMGQRFWWPEEERAITVEDAADIPLPSLVHAGRKYSKELNEIPGSETPIAHMTTVLNKVRDVNKDAKIDIIAIGQSCEVALKFFENNDNWAQWGPRLGGMLFMGTAFRADSLVNAEFQDFLAKRTRGYLVSDEPLDTPLAMPGGNPSLMIDPHGCPCFSSGDHQYVEMTLIKALEPALAYLQEVALNPDFVNPEMPVAERLPTDITEEQWSELPDEVRPEIDTVSPEWIKEEVKQLRRWKYFEKHGVAPPEDFDEEQDEI
;
A
#
# COMPACT_ATOMS: atom_id res chain seq x y z
N MET A 1 1.05 39.27 -26.99
CA MET A 1 0.92 38.09 -26.11
C MET A 1 0.10 37.04 -26.86
N PHE A 2 0.72 35.96 -27.34
CA PHE A 2 0.00 34.93 -28.10
C PHE A 2 -0.78 34.04 -27.13
N ARG A 3 -2.10 33.98 -27.28
CA ARG A 3 -2.97 33.05 -26.52
C ARG A 3 -3.32 31.88 -27.43
N ARG A 4 -2.88 30.67 -27.10
CA ARG A 4 -3.37 29.45 -27.75
C ARG A 4 -4.86 29.30 -27.45
N HIS A 5 -5.67 29.09 -28.48
CA HIS A 5 -7.07 28.71 -28.31
C HIS A 5 -7.17 27.30 -27.74
N TRP A 6 -8.18 27.07 -26.90
CA TRP A 6 -8.46 25.76 -26.31
C TRP A 6 -8.61 24.65 -27.34
N SER A 7 -9.24 24.95 -28.48
CA SER A 7 -9.41 24.02 -29.61
C SER A 7 -8.10 23.62 -30.29
N GLY A 8 -7.02 24.38 -30.08
CA GLY A 8 -5.69 24.09 -30.63
C GLY A 8 -4.80 23.29 -29.68
N LEU A 9 -5.29 22.92 -28.49
CA LEU A 9 -4.53 22.08 -27.56
C LEU A 9 -4.62 20.60 -27.98
N PRO A 10 -3.56 19.81 -27.77
CA PRO A 10 -3.59 18.38 -28.09
C PRO A 10 -4.63 17.67 -27.23
N LYS A 11 -5.54 16.92 -27.86
CA LYS A 11 -6.55 16.12 -27.15
C LYS A 11 -5.89 15.13 -26.20
N ASP A 12 -6.58 14.85 -25.10
CA ASP A 12 -6.14 13.82 -24.16
C ASP A 12 -6.20 12.42 -24.80
N VAL A 13 -5.42 11.49 -24.24
CA VAL A 13 -5.38 10.11 -24.72
C VAL A 13 -6.54 9.29 -24.16
N SER A 14 -7.11 8.44 -25.01
CA SER A 14 -8.12 7.46 -24.64
C SER A 14 -7.51 6.07 -24.67
N PHE A 15 -7.82 5.26 -23.67
CA PHE A 15 -7.44 3.86 -23.58
C PHE A 15 -8.70 3.01 -23.40
N PRO A 16 -8.72 1.76 -23.88
CA PRO A 16 -9.76 0.79 -23.56
C PRO A 16 -9.85 0.52 -22.05
N LYS A 17 -11.02 0.03 -21.61
CA LYS A 17 -11.31 -0.20 -20.18
C LYS A 17 -10.98 -1.60 -19.70
N ASP A 18 -10.86 -2.58 -20.60
CA ASP A 18 -10.59 -3.98 -20.27
C ASP A 18 -9.16 -4.40 -20.66
N LEU A 19 -8.67 -5.47 -20.03
CA LEU A 19 -7.31 -5.97 -20.25
C LEU A 19 -7.06 -6.32 -21.73
N ALA A 20 -8.02 -6.95 -22.41
CA ALA A 20 -7.85 -7.38 -23.79
C ALA A 20 -7.69 -6.19 -24.73
N GLY A 21 -8.52 -5.15 -24.56
CA GLY A 21 -8.40 -3.88 -25.29
C GLY A 21 -7.09 -3.15 -25.00
N LEU A 22 -6.58 -3.25 -23.78
CA LEU A 22 -5.26 -2.73 -23.40
C LEU A 22 -4.08 -3.56 -23.94
N GLY A 23 -4.36 -4.70 -24.58
CA GLY A 23 -3.35 -5.58 -25.16
C GLY A 23 -2.78 -6.60 -24.17
N TYR A 24 -3.56 -7.00 -23.17
CA TYR A 24 -3.19 -7.96 -22.13
C TYR A 24 -4.23 -9.07 -21.94
N PHE A 25 -3.81 -10.20 -21.40
CA PHE A 25 -4.67 -11.31 -21.00
C PHE A 25 -4.14 -11.95 -19.71
N VAL A 26 -4.99 -12.69 -19.01
CA VAL A 26 -4.57 -13.51 -17.86
C VAL A 26 -4.28 -14.92 -18.38
N ASN A 27 -3.09 -15.45 -18.11
CA ASN A 27 -2.69 -16.79 -18.52
C ASN A 27 -3.13 -17.86 -17.48
N ASP A 28 -2.80 -19.13 -17.75
CA ASP A 28 -3.13 -20.26 -16.89
C ASP A 28 -2.38 -20.26 -15.54
N GLN A 29 -1.31 -19.46 -15.43
CA GLN A 29 -0.52 -19.24 -14.21
C GLN A 29 -1.03 -18.04 -13.38
N ASP A 30 -2.16 -17.46 -13.78
CA ASP A 30 -2.77 -16.29 -13.14
C ASP A 30 -1.99 -14.97 -13.30
N GLU A 31 -1.10 -14.91 -14.28
CA GLU A 31 -0.27 -13.74 -14.56
C GLU A 31 -0.87 -12.89 -15.69
N VAL A 32 -0.76 -11.57 -15.57
CA VAL A 32 -1.15 -10.65 -16.64
C VAL A 32 -0.02 -10.48 -17.65
N ARG A 33 -0.25 -10.97 -18.87
CA ARG A 33 0.73 -11.02 -19.96
C ARG A 33 0.29 -10.19 -21.16
N SER A 34 1.25 -9.66 -21.91
CA SER A 34 0.94 -8.95 -23.15
C SER A 34 0.48 -9.92 -24.25
N ILE A 35 -0.61 -9.58 -24.94
CA ILE A 35 -1.10 -10.32 -26.12
C ILE A 35 -0.06 -10.31 -27.25
N LYS A 36 0.66 -9.18 -27.42
CA LYS A 36 1.66 -9.04 -28.48
C LYS A 36 2.92 -9.87 -28.21
N ASN A 37 3.32 -9.97 -26.95
CA ASN A 37 4.45 -10.78 -26.51
C ASN A 37 4.16 -11.40 -25.13
N PRO A 38 3.69 -12.67 -25.09
CA PRO A 38 3.30 -13.33 -23.84
C PRO A 38 4.39 -13.43 -22.78
N ASP A 39 5.67 -13.30 -23.15
CA ASP A 39 6.79 -13.29 -22.19
C ASP A 39 6.90 -11.96 -21.41
N CYS A 40 6.20 -10.91 -21.86
CA CYS A 40 6.27 -9.58 -21.26
C CYS A 40 5.10 -9.30 -20.31
N TYR A 41 5.42 -8.70 -19.17
CA TYR A 41 4.46 -8.13 -18.21
C TYR A 41 3.98 -6.73 -18.63
N TYR A 42 3.21 -6.08 -17.75
CA TYR A 42 2.78 -4.69 -17.88
C TYR A 42 3.95 -3.74 -18.21
N LYS A 43 3.77 -2.93 -19.25
CA LYS A 43 4.73 -1.91 -19.67
C LYS A 43 4.18 -0.52 -19.36
N PHE A 44 4.77 0.16 -18.36
CA PHE A 44 4.39 1.53 -18.00
C PHE A 44 4.84 2.57 -19.03
N PHE A 45 6.11 2.53 -19.45
CA PHE A 45 6.67 3.53 -20.36
C PHE A 45 6.35 3.21 -21.83
N VAL A 46 5.16 3.59 -22.27
CA VAL A 46 4.75 3.51 -23.69
C VAL A 46 4.96 4.81 -24.46
N ASN A 47 5.12 5.93 -23.76
CA ASN A 47 5.32 7.25 -24.32
C ASN A 47 6.31 8.08 -23.48
N LYS A 48 6.91 9.11 -24.09
CA LYS A 48 7.76 10.08 -23.38
C LYS A 48 6.93 11.06 -22.53
N ASN A 49 5.66 11.27 -22.87
CA ASN A 49 4.74 12.08 -22.08
C ASN A 49 4.21 11.24 -20.91
N SER A 50 4.54 11.65 -19.68
CA SER A 50 4.13 10.96 -18.44
C SER A 50 2.61 10.78 -18.37
N ARG A 51 1.82 11.80 -18.73
CA ARG A 51 0.36 11.72 -18.71
C ARG A 51 -0.16 10.56 -19.56
N VAL A 52 0.47 10.23 -20.68
CA VAL A 52 0.05 9.09 -21.49
C VAL A 52 0.28 7.77 -20.76
N ASN A 53 1.42 7.63 -20.08
CA ASN A 53 1.76 6.45 -19.28
C ASN A 53 0.85 6.32 -18.05
N ASP A 54 0.59 7.44 -17.36
CA ASP A 54 -0.31 7.48 -16.20
C ASP A 54 -1.76 7.16 -16.59
N ARG A 55 -2.23 7.71 -17.73
CA ARG A 55 -3.56 7.35 -18.30
C ARG A 55 -3.66 5.88 -18.66
N GLN A 56 -2.60 5.26 -19.17
CA GLN A 56 -2.59 3.81 -19.39
C GLN A 56 -2.68 3.06 -18.07
N ARG A 57 -1.84 3.42 -17.08
CA ARG A 57 -1.81 2.79 -15.76
C ARG A 57 -3.18 2.86 -15.09
N PHE A 58 -3.82 4.02 -15.13
CA PHE A 58 -5.17 4.23 -14.59
C PHE A 58 -6.18 3.22 -15.17
N ASN A 59 -6.29 3.12 -16.50
CA ASN A 59 -7.25 2.18 -17.11
C ASN A 59 -6.86 0.73 -16.85
N PHE A 60 -5.57 0.42 -16.84
CA PHE A 60 -5.06 -0.93 -16.56
C PHE A 60 -5.33 -1.37 -15.11
N ASN A 61 -5.10 -0.50 -14.13
CA ASN A 61 -5.41 -0.77 -12.72
C ASN A 61 -6.90 -0.99 -12.50
N HIS A 62 -7.77 -0.24 -13.18
CA HIS A 62 -9.21 -0.46 -13.10
C HIS A 62 -9.66 -1.76 -13.77
N ALA A 63 -9.07 -2.12 -14.92
CA ALA A 63 -9.33 -3.42 -15.54
C ALA A 63 -8.93 -4.59 -14.62
N LEU A 64 -7.82 -4.45 -13.90
CA LEU A 64 -7.39 -5.40 -12.87
C LEU A 64 -8.36 -5.45 -11.68
N GLU A 65 -8.80 -4.28 -11.20
CA GLU A 65 -9.78 -4.18 -10.12
C GLU A 65 -11.07 -4.92 -10.45
N ASP A 66 -11.57 -4.79 -11.68
CA ASP A 66 -12.77 -5.51 -12.13
C ASP A 66 -12.57 -7.04 -12.10
N VAL A 67 -11.42 -7.54 -12.55
CA VAL A 67 -11.08 -8.98 -12.46
C VAL A 67 -10.99 -9.45 -11.01
N ILE A 68 -10.38 -8.65 -10.14
CA ILE A 68 -10.26 -8.96 -8.70
C ILE A 68 -11.64 -9.00 -8.06
N HIS A 69 -12.49 -8.02 -8.35
CA HIS A 69 -13.84 -7.92 -7.80
C HIS A 69 -14.70 -9.10 -8.24
N GLU A 70 -14.66 -9.49 -9.52
CA GLU A 70 -15.37 -10.67 -10.03
C GLU A 70 -14.95 -11.95 -9.28
N ARG A 71 -13.64 -12.08 -8.99
CA ARG A 71 -13.12 -13.25 -8.25
C ARG A 71 -13.48 -13.22 -6.78
N LEU A 72 -13.45 -12.07 -6.12
CA LEU A 72 -13.92 -11.93 -4.74
C LEU A 72 -15.41 -12.27 -4.60
N GLU A 73 -16.22 -11.95 -5.62
CA GLU A 73 -17.62 -12.39 -5.67
C GLU A 73 -17.76 -13.92 -5.82
N LYS A 74 -16.86 -14.56 -6.58
CA LYS A 74 -16.78 -16.04 -6.67
C LYS A 74 -16.33 -16.70 -5.36
N GLU A 75 -15.53 -16.00 -4.54
CA GLU A 75 -15.21 -16.41 -3.16
C GLU A 75 -16.37 -16.17 -2.19
N GLY A 76 -17.53 -15.70 -2.67
CA GLY A 76 -18.76 -15.54 -1.89
C GLY A 76 -18.91 -14.20 -1.18
N LEU A 77 -18.03 -13.22 -1.45
CA LEU A 77 -18.22 -11.86 -0.96
C LEU A 77 -19.23 -11.10 -1.82
N GLN A 78 -19.88 -10.11 -1.23
CA GLN A 78 -20.82 -9.24 -1.93
C GLN A 78 -20.43 -7.78 -1.77
N LYS A 79 -20.59 -7.00 -2.85
CA LYS A 79 -20.48 -5.55 -2.76
C LYS A 79 -21.58 -5.04 -1.85
N PHE A 80 -21.20 -4.26 -0.83
CA PHE A 80 -22.12 -3.80 0.18
C PHE A 80 -22.19 -2.27 0.21
N GLN A 81 -23.40 -1.73 0.34
CA GLN A 81 -23.64 -0.29 0.39
C GLN A 81 -23.58 0.21 1.83
N LEU A 82 -22.60 1.07 2.12
CA LEU A 82 -22.42 1.66 3.46
C LEU A 82 -23.57 2.58 3.84
N LEU A 83 -24.04 3.40 2.90
CA LEU A 83 -25.11 4.38 3.10
C LEU A 83 -26.25 4.14 2.11
N PRO A 84 -27.24 3.31 2.46
CA PRO A 84 -28.37 3.00 1.59
C PRO A 84 -29.06 4.25 1.04
N GLY A 85 -29.31 4.27 -0.28
CA GLY A 85 -29.98 5.39 -0.96
C GLY A 85 -29.05 6.54 -1.38
N ASN A 86 -27.78 6.54 -0.97
CA ASN A 86 -26.80 7.48 -1.50
C ASN A 86 -26.26 6.98 -2.86
N LYS A 87 -26.20 7.85 -3.86
CA LYS A 87 -25.58 7.48 -5.15
C LYS A 87 -24.06 7.39 -5.06
N LYS A 88 -23.44 8.26 -4.25
CA LYS A 88 -21.99 8.32 -4.10
C LYS A 88 -21.58 7.37 -3.00
N GLN A 89 -20.87 6.31 -3.36
CA GLN A 89 -20.45 5.31 -2.39
C GLN A 89 -19.04 4.82 -2.69
N CYS A 90 -18.30 4.54 -1.62
CA CYS A 90 -17.06 3.79 -1.69
C CYS A 90 -17.42 2.28 -1.67
N PRO A 91 -16.88 1.46 -2.60
CA PRO A 91 -17.15 0.03 -2.59
C PRO A 91 -16.51 -0.60 -1.34
N ILE A 92 -17.23 -1.56 -0.75
CA ILE A 92 -16.70 -2.51 0.22
C ILE A 92 -17.19 -3.91 -0.13
N PHE A 93 -16.46 -4.93 0.28
CA PHE A 93 -16.90 -6.32 0.20
C PHE A 93 -17.22 -6.86 1.58
N LEU A 94 -18.27 -7.69 1.65
CA LEU A 94 -18.73 -8.28 2.89
C LEU A 94 -19.25 -9.70 2.66
N SER A 95 -18.96 -10.63 3.57
CA SER A 95 -19.60 -11.95 3.56
C SER A 95 -21.09 -11.85 3.96
N PRO A 96 -22.00 -12.59 3.30
CA PRO A 96 -23.46 -12.41 3.48
C PRO A 96 -23.97 -12.77 4.88
N ASN A 97 -23.24 -13.59 5.64
CA ASN A 97 -23.68 -14.14 6.94
C ASN A 97 -23.27 -13.29 8.16
N ILE A 98 -22.93 -12.01 7.97
CA ILE A 98 -22.44 -11.14 9.05
C ILE A 98 -23.36 -11.08 10.27
N ALA A 99 -24.69 -11.18 10.12
CA ALA A 99 -25.62 -11.03 11.24
C ALA A 99 -25.57 -12.19 12.26
N LYS A 100 -25.03 -13.36 11.88
CA LYS A 100 -25.03 -14.57 12.70
C LYS A 100 -23.63 -15.04 13.10
N THR A 101 -22.59 -14.44 12.54
CA THR A 101 -21.21 -14.83 12.82
C THR A 101 -20.80 -14.45 14.24
N ALA A 102 -19.96 -15.28 14.88
CA ALA A 102 -19.32 -14.95 16.14
C ALA A 102 -18.07 -14.06 15.96
N ARG A 103 -17.46 -14.09 14.77
CA ARG A 103 -16.21 -13.38 14.46
C ARG A 103 -16.26 -12.70 13.11
N ILE A 104 -15.77 -11.46 13.07
CA ILE A 104 -15.64 -10.64 11.87
C ILE A 104 -14.19 -10.19 11.77
N VAL A 105 -13.55 -10.46 10.63
CA VAL A 105 -12.22 -9.92 10.30
C VAL A 105 -12.42 -8.76 9.32
N ILE A 106 -12.07 -7.55 9.77
CA ILE A 106 -12.14 -6.34 8.96
C ILE A 106 -10.74 -6.04 8.45
N ILE A 107 -10.58 -5.99 7.12
CA ILE A 107 -9.32 -5.61 6.49
C ILE A 107 -9.45 -4.21 5.92
N PHE A 108 -8.60 -3.30 6.42
CA PHE A 108 -8.40 -1.97 5.89
C PHE A 108 -7.15 -1.95 5.01
N GLY A 109 -7.36 -1.93 3.70
CA GLY A 109 -6.29 -1.86 2.70
C GLY A 109 -5.51 -0.53 2.73
N GLU A 110 -4.42 -0.46 1.97
CA GLU A 110 -3.62 0.75 1.82
C GLU A 110 -4.39 1.87 1.09
N LEU A 111 -4.19 3.13 1.50
CA LEU A 111 -4.92 4.30 1.02
C LEU A 111 -4.65 4.66 -0.44
N THR A 112 -3.53 4.19 -1.00
CA THR A 112 -3.12 4.47 -2.38
C THR A 112 -3.51 3.36 -3.37
N HIS A 113 -4.10 2.28 -2.88
CA HIS A 113 -4.52 1.14 -3.70
C HIS A 113 -6.04 1.10 -3.89
N GLY A 114 -6.51 0.44 -4.94
CA GLY A 114 -7.93 0.13 -5.14
C GLY A 114 -8.41 -1.00 -4.22
N LEU A 115 -9.72 -1.09 -3.98
CA LEU A 115 -10.30 -2.15 -3.15
C LEU A 115 -9.92 -3.54 -3.69
N GLY A 116 -9.37 -4.38 -2.83
CA GLY A 116 -8.96 -5.73 -3.18
C GLY A 116 -7.51 -5.87 -3.65
N ILE A 117 -6.82 -4.77 -3.96
CA ILE A 117 -5.39 -4.79 -4.34
C ILE A 117 -4.53 -4.76 -3.08
N ILE A 118 -3.48 -5.59 -3.03
CA ILE A 118 -2.44 -5.54 -1.99
C ILE A 118 -1.16 -4.96 -2.56
N ALA A 119 -0.64 -5.55 -3.65
CA ALA A 119 0.62 -5.12 -4.26
C ALA A 119 0.58 -5.20 -5.79
N GLY A 120 0.65 -4.04 -6.44
CA GLY A 120 0.61 -3.94 -7.90
C GLY A 120 1.78 -4.65 -8.58
N ARG A 121 2.95 -4.71 -7.92
CA ARG A 121 4.13 -5.42 -8.42
C ARG A 121 3.96 -6.94 -8.52
N VAL A 122 3.11 -7.50 -7.66
CA VAL A 122 2.83 -8.95 -7.62
C VAL A 122 1.76 -9.29 -8.64
N ILE A 123 0.68 -8.51 -8.68
CA ILE A 123 -0.40 -8.65 -9.66
C ILE A 123 0.15 -8.61 -11.09
N ASN A 124 1.12 -7.72 -11.33
CA ASN A 124 1.75 -7.52 -12.64
C ASN A 124 3.02 -8.35 -12.84
N GLY A 125 3.25 -9.36 -12.00
CA GLY A 125 4.47 -10.16 -11.96
C GLY A 125 4.24 -11.67 -11.95
N PRO A 126 5.28 -12.46 -11.66
CA PRO A 126 5.25 -13.94 -11.75
C PRO A 126 4.28 -14.64 -10.79
N ASP A 127 3.82 -13.93 -9.78
CA ASP A 127 2.97 -14.45 -8.71
C ASP A 127 1.47 -14.25 -8.97
N GLY A 128 1.16 -13.41 -9.97
CA GLY A 128 -0.19 -13.25 -10.49
C GLY A 128 -1.18 -12.48 -9.61
N ILE A 129 -2.41 -12.42 -10.12
CA ILE A 129 -3.50 -11.62 -9.55
C ILE A 129 -3.88 -12.11 -8.14
N THR A 130 -4.03 -13.42 -7.96
CA THR A 130 -4.52 -14.02 -6.71
C THR A 130 -3.60 -13.72 -5.53
N LYS A 131 -2.28 -13.88 -5.72
CA LYS A 131 -1.30 -13.64 -4.65
C LYS A 131 -1.11 -12.15 -4.35
N GLY A 132 -1.23 -11.29 -5.37
CA GLY A 132 -1.10 -9.84 -5.21
C GLY A 132 -2.36 -9.11 -4.73
N SER A 133 -3.44 -9.84 -4.44
CA SER A 133 -4.75 -9.29 -4.08
C SER A 133 -5.34 -9.96 -2.83
N MET A 134 -6.44 -9.38 -2.35
CA MET A 134 -7.20 -9.89 -1.19
C MET A 134 -7.83 -11.26 -1.42
N ILE A 135 -7.81 -11.80 -2.64
CA ILE A 135 -8.33 -13.14 -2.95
C ILE A 135 -7.60 -14.19 -2.10
N SER A 136 -6.27 -14.16 -2.08
CA SER A 136 -5.47 -15.09 -1.26
C SER A 136 -5.76 -14.96 0.24
N VAL A 137 -6.02 -13.74 0.73
CA VAL A 137 -6.36 -13.46 2.13
C VAL A 137 -7.73 -14.05 2.48
N VAL A 138 -8.73 -13.84 1.64
CA VAL A 138 -10.09 -14.40 1.82
C VAL A 138 -10.04 -15.92 1.81
N GLN A 139 -9.31 -16.52 0.86
CA GLN A 139 -9.12 -17.98 0.79
C GLN A 139 -8.39 -18.55 2.02
N ALA A 140 -7.45 -17.80 2.61
CA ALA A 140 -6.79 -18.20 3.84
C ALA A 140 -7.72 -18.10 5.05
N LEU A 141 -8.48 -17.02 5.17
CA LEU A 141 -9.49 -16.82 6.23
C LEU A 141 -10.64 -17.84 6.14
N ALA A 142 -11.01 -18.29 4.94
CA ALA A 142 -12.02 -19.33 4.77
C ALA A 142 -11.63 -20.70 5.37
N LYS A 143 -10.34 -20.90 5.67
CA LYS A 143 -9.82 -22.12 6.33
C LYS A 143 -9.77 -22.00 7.85
N GLN A 144 -10.09 -20.82 8.37
CA GLN A 144 -10.09 -20.53 9.81
C GLN A 144 -11.42 -20.88 10.47
N ARG A 145 -11.43 -20.80 11.80
CA ARG A 145 -12.61 -20.93 12.64
C ARG A 145 -12.94 -19.61 13.31
N ALA A 146 -14.22 -19.35 13.50
CA ALA A 146 -14.72 -18.13 14.15
C ALA A 146 -14.45 -18.13 15.66
N GLY A 147 -14.33 -19.30 16.30
CA GLY A 147 -14.00 -19.41 17.72
C GLY A 147 -13.72 -20.86 18.14
N PRO A 148 -13.49 -21.10 19.44
CA PRO A 148 -13.22 -22.45 19.95
C PRO A 148 -14.40 -23.42 19.71
N ASP A 149 -15.63 -22.92 19.87
CA ASP A 149 -16.87 -23.70 19.71
C ASP A 149 -17.58 -23.43 18.37
N ASP A 150 -17.06 -22.51 17.55
CA ASP A 150 -17.63 -22.13 16.25
C ASP A 150 -16.67 -22.53 15.12
N LEU A 151 -17.00 -23.65 14.47
CA LEU A 151 -16.20 -24.25 13.40
C LEU A 151 -16.33 -23.52 12.06
N GLU A 152 -17.30 -22.61 11.92
CA GLU A 152 -17.51 -21.86 10.68
C GLU A 152 -16.38 -20.84 10.48
N PRO A 153 -16.05 -20.48 9.23
CA PRO A 153 -15.06 -19.45 8.97
C PRO A 153 -15.54 -18.08 9.46
N PRO A 154 -14.61 -17.18 9.85
CA PRO A 154 -14.97 -15.82 10.19
C PRO A 154 -15.60 -15.10 8.99
N CYS A 155 -16.51 -14.18 9.28
CA CYS A 155 -17.02 -13.25 8.26
C CYS A 155 -15.90 -12.28 7.87
N VAL A 156 -15.74 -12.00 6.58
CA VAL A 156 -14.72 -11.09 6.06
C VAL A 156 -15.37 -9.81 5.56
N LEU A 157 -14.83 -8.66 5.99
CA LEU A 157 -15.16 -7.34 5.47
C LEU A 157 -13.89 -6.71 4.89
N LEU A 158 -13.89 -6.47 3.58
CA LEU A 158 -12.81 -5.73 2.90
C LEU A 158 -13.25 -4.28 2.72
N ALA A 159 -12.52 -3.36 3.32
CA ALA A 159 -12.71 -1.93 3.15
C ALA A 159 -11.41 -1.27 2.70
N ASN A 160 -11.54 -0.28 1.84
CA ASN A 160 -10.44 0.56 1.41
C ASN A 160 -10.75 2.00 1.81
N MET A 161 -9.86 2.59 2.61
CA MET A 161 -9.99 3.98 3.08
C MET A 161 -9.43 5.02 2.09
N GLY A 162 -8.91 4.56 0.95
CA GLY A 162 -8.29 5.34 -0.11
C GLY A 162 -9.23 5.82 -1.20
N GLN A 163 -10.20 5.00 -1.62
CA GLN A 163 -11.17 5.32 -2.69
C GLN A 163 -12.24 6.34 -2.24
N ARG A 164 -11.82 7.57 -1.99
CA ARG A 164 -12.63 8.64 -1.40
C ARG A 164 -13.01 9.75 -2.38
N PHE A 165 -12.58 9.66 -3.63
CA PHE A 165 -12.94 10.63 -4.66
C PHE A 165 -14.05 10.06 -5.55
N TRP A 166 -15.22 10.70 -5.55
CA TRP A 166 -16.30 10.35 -6.46
C TRP A 166 -16.02 10.90 -7.86
N TRP A 167 -15.97 10.00 -8.84
CA TRP A 167 -15.86 10.34 -10.26
C TRP A 167 -17.25 10.27 -10.90
N PRO A 168 -17.88 11.43 -11.21
CA PRO A 168 -19.27 11.46 -11.66
C PRO A 168 -19.52 10.79 -13.00
N GLU A 169 -18.58 10.90 -13.95
CA GLU A 169 -18.81 10.39 -15.32
C GLU A 169 -18.87 8.88 -15.44
N GLU A 170 -18.26 8.15 -14.50
CA GLU A 170 -18.31 6.69 -14.43
C GLU A 170 -19.04 6.20 -13.18
N GLU A 171 -19.70 7.12 -12.44
CA GLU A 171 -20.44 6.83 -11.21
C GLU A 171 -19.70 5.88 -10.25
N ARG A 172 -18.41 6.17 -10.00
CA ARG A 172 -17.54 5.30 -9.19
C ARG A 172 -16.65 6.08 -8.24
N ALA A 173 -16.26 5.43 -7.14
CA ALA A 173 -15.19 5.89 -6.28
C ALA A 173 -13.82 5.50 -6.86
N ILE A 174 -12.85 6.40 -6.73
CA ILE A 174 -11.44 6.21 -7.09
C ILE A 174 -10.56 6.79 -5.97
N THR A 175 -9.27 6.45 -5.98
CA THR A 175 -8.30 7.02 -5.03
C THR A 175 -8.11 8.51 -5.30
N VAL A 176 -7.56 9.24 -4.32
CA VAL A 176 -7.26 10.67 -4.48
C VAL A 176 -6.16 10.86 -5.54
N GLU A 177 -5.23 9.91 -5.59
CA GLU A 177 -4.13 9.83 -6.55
C GLU A 177 -4.66 9.61 -7.98
N ASP A 178 -5.56 8.63 -8.17
CA ASP A 178 -6.18 8.32 -9.47
C ASP A 178 -6.99 9.49 -10.04
N ALA A 179 -7.48 10.40 -9.18
CA ALA A 179 -8.22 11.58 -9.61
C ALA A 179 -7.39 12.54 -10.50
N ALA A 180 -6.06 12.50 -10.42
CA ALA A 180 -5.18 13.25 -11.32
C ALA A 180 -5.14 12.65 -12.74
N ASP A 181 -5.41 11.36 -12.84
CA ASP A 181 -5.27 10.54 -14.04
C ASP A 181 -6.60 10.28 -14.74
N ILE A 182 -7.71 10.88 -14.33
CA ILE A 182 -8.99 10.79 -15.07
C ILE A 182 -8.92 11.49 -16.44
N PRO A 183 -9.83 11.16 -17.39
CA PRO A 183 -9.89 11.83 -18.68
C PRO A 183 -10.05 13.35 -18.55
N LEU A 184 -9.23 14.10 -19.28
CA LEU A 184 -9.26 15.56 -19.39
C LEU A 184 -9.54 15.99 -20.84
N PRO A 185 -9.88 17.27 -21.06
CA PRO A 185 -10.07 17.77 -22.43
C PRO A 185 -8.80 17.76 -23.30
N SER A 186 -7.62 17.82 -22.68
CA SER A 186 -6.34 17.89 -23.41
C SER A 186 -5.16 17.37 -22.59
N LEU A 187 -4.10 16.92 -23.27
CA LEU A 187 -2.88 16.35 -22.66
C LEU A 187 -2.10 17.33 -21.76
N VAL A 188 -2.34 18.64 -21.88
CA VAL A 188 -1.59 19.65 -21.13
C VAL A 188 -2.35 20.19 -19.92
N HIS A 189 -3.48 19.57 -19.55
CA HIS A 189 -4.22 19.94 -18.36
C HIS A 189 -3.62 19.31 -17.10
N ALA A 190 -3.58 20.09 -16.02
CA ALA A 190 -2.99 19.70 -14.73
C ALA A 190 -3.97 18.93 -13.80
N GLY A 191 -5.03 18.33 -14.33
CA GLY A 191 -6.08 17.66 -13.54
C GLY A 191 -7.35 18.49 -13.34
N ARG A 192 -8.26 17.97 -12.51
CA ARG A 192 -9.51 18.64 -12.13
C ARG A 192 -9.41 19.14 -10.70
N LYS A 193 -9.98 20.32 -10.44
CA LYS A 193 -10.12 20.83 -9.08
C LYS A 193 -11.15 20.00 -8.32
N TYR A 194 -10.83 19.60 -7.10
CA TYR A 194 -11.79 18.98 -6.18
C TYR A 194 -12.97 19.93 -5.92
N SER A 195 -14.19 19.42 -6.13
CA SER A 195 -15.43 20.07 -5.72
C SER A 195 -16.10 19.20 -4.68
N LYS A 196 -16.35 19.74 -3.49
CA LYS A 196 -17.05 19.04 -2.42
C LYS A 196 -18.41 18.49 -2.89
N GLU A 197 -19.18 19.32 -3.58
CA GLU A 197 -20.51 18.95 -4.08
C GLU A 197 -20.47 17.80 -5.10
N LEU A 198 -19.43 17.71 -5.92
CA LEU A 198 -19.34 16.68 -6.98
C LEU A 198 -18.60 15.44 -6.50
N ASN A 199 -17.47 15.63 -5.82
CA ASN A 199 -16.47 14.59 -5.59
C ASN A 199 -16.48 14.00 -4.18
N GLU A 200 -17.05 14.68 -3.19
CA GLU A 200 -17.11 14.13 -1.83
C GLU A 200 -18.07 12.94 -1.77
N ILE A 201 -17.61 11.86 -1.12
CA ILE A 201 -18.41 10.68 -0.80
C ILE A 201 -18.84 10.79 0.67
N PRO A 202 -20.15 10.92 0.97
CA PRO A 202 -20.62 11.01 2.34
C PRO A 202 -20.23 9.78 3.18
N GLY A 203 -19.82 10.01 4.42
CA GLY A 203 -19.29 8.96 5.31
C GLY A 203 -17.92 8.41 4.91
N SER A 204 -17.27 8.99 3.88
CA SER A 204 -15.93 8.63 3.42
C SER A 204 -15.11 9.88 3.10
N GLU A 205 -15.40 11.00 3.74
CA GLU A 205 -14.74 12.30 3.51
C GLU A 205 -13.25 12.23 3.90
N THR A 206 -12.94 11.45 4.93
CA THR A 206 -11.58 11.18 5.43
C THR A 206 -11.41 9.68 5.68
N PRO A 207 -10.17 9.17 5.78
CA PRO A 207 -9.95 7.76 6.13
C PRO A 207 -10.64 7.38 7.45
N ILE A 208 -10.54 8.22 8.48
CA ILE A 208 -11.18 7.99 9.77
C ILE A 208 -12.72 8.03 9.69
N ALA A 209 -13.29 8.91 8.85
CA ALA A 209 -14.74 8.92 8.62
C ALA A 209 -15.21 7.63 7.91
N HIS A 210 -14.43 7.14 6.94
CA HIS A 210 -14.73 5.86 6.28
C HIS A 210 -14.71 4.69 7.27
N MET A 211 -13.65 4.57 8.07
CA MET A 211 -13.56 3.55 9.13
C MET A 211 -14.74 3.65 10.11
N THR A 212 -15.09 4.86 10.53
CA THR A 212 -16.23 5.11 11.43
C THR A 212 -17.54 4.62 10.80
N THR A 213 -17.78 4.92 9.53
CA THR A 213 -18.98 4.48 8.80
C THR A 213 -19.04 2.95 8.65
N VAL A 214 -17.91 2.32 8.29
CA VAL A 214 -17.79 0.85 8.20
C VAL A 214 -18.11 0.20 9.54
N LEU A 215 -17.47 0.66 10.62
CA LEU A 215 -17.67 0.12 11.95
C LEU A 215 -19.12 0.34 12.41
N ASN A 216 -19.67 1.55 12.30
CA ASN A 216 -21.08 1.79 12.65
C ASN A 216 -22.02 0.83 11.90
N LYS A 217 -21.73 0.57 10.62
CA LYS A 217 -22.52 -0.39 9.85
C LYS A 217 -22.40 -1.82 10.38
N VAL A 218 -21.19 -2.26 10.75
CA VAL A 218 -20.97 -3.55 11.42
C VAL A 218 -21.80 -3.65 12.71
N ARG A 219 -21.82 -2.61 13.55
CA ARG A 219 -22.64 -2.58 14.78
C ARG A 219 -24.13 -2.70 14.49
N ASP A 220 -24.61 -2.06 13.42
CA ASP A 220 -26.03 -2.08 13.08
C ASP A 220 -26.50 -3.48 12.66
N VAL A 221 -25.61 -4.27 12.02
CA VAL A 221 -25.94 -5.61 11.52
C VAL A 221 -25.58 -6.73 12.50
N ASN A 222 -24.57 -6.52 13.35
CA ASN A 222 -24.13 -7.48 14.35
C ASN A 222 -23.56 -6.76 15.58
N LYS A 223 -24.21 -6.94 16.72
CA LYS A 223 -23.85 -6.28 17.99
C LYS A 223 -22.90 -7.11 18.86
N ASP A 224 -22.82 -8.41 18.60
CA ASP A 224 -22.25 -9.39 19.53
C ASP A 224 -20.92 -9.98 19.05
N ALA A 225 -20.69 -9.99 17.74
CA ALA A 225 -19.46 -10.56 17.16
C ALA A 225 -18.21 -9.87 17.67
N LYS A 226 -17.16 -10.68 17.90
CA LYS A 226 -15.79 -10.22 18.06
C LYS A 226 -15.22 -9.73 16.74
N ILE A 227 -14.41 -8.69 16.81
CA ILE A 227 -13.87 -7.99 15.64
C ILE A 227 -12.35 -8.06 15.69
N ASP A 228 -11.77 -8.65 14.66
CA ASP A 228 -10.34 -8.54 14.40
C ASP A 228 -10.11 -7.52 13.29
N ILE A 229 -9.00 -6.78 13.38
CA ILE A 229 -8.64 -5.77 12.38
C ILE A 229 -7.28 -6.10 11.77
N ILE A 230 -7.21 -6.09 10.44
CA ILE A 230 -5.96 -6.09 9.69
C ILE A 230 -5.85 -4.73 9.02
N ALA A 231 -4.86 -3.94 9.40
CA ALA A 231 -4.58 -2.65 8.78
C ALA A 231 -3.22 -2.70 8.07
N ILE A 232 -3.16 -2.07 6.89
CA ILE A 232 -2.01 -2.12 6.00
C ILE A 232 -1.48 -0.71 5.75
N GLY A 233 -0.17 -0.53 5.94
CA GLY A 233 0.53 0.74 5.73
C GLY A 233 -0.12 1.90 6.45
N GLN A 234 -0.52 2.95 5.72
CA GLN A 234 -1.11 4.15 6.34
C GLN A 234 -2.42 3.90 7.08
N SER A 235 -3.12 2.81 6.76
CA SER A 235 -4.33 2.41 7.48
C SER A 235 -4.06 2.02 8.93
N CYS A 236 -2.82 1.68 9.30
CA CYS A 236 -2.43 1.42 10.68
C CYS A 236 -2.60 2.69 11.55
N GLU A 237 -2.09 3.83 11.07
CA GLU A 237 -2.22 5.13 11.75
C GLU A 237 -3.68 5.56 11.91
N VAL A 238 -4.53 5.28 10.91
CA VAL A 238 -5.95 5.58 10.98
C VAL A 238 -6.64 4.75 12.08
N ALA A 239 -6.33 3.45 12.16
CA ALA A 239 -6.87 2.57 13.19
C ALA A 239 -6.44 3.02 14.60
N LEU A 240 -5.17 3.39 14.77
CA LEU A 240 -4.67 3.92 16.04
C LEU A 240 -5.38 5.19 16.45
N LYS A 241 -5.46 6.17 15.55
CA LYS A 241 -6.16 7.43 15.83
C LYS A 241 -7.64 7.21 16.15
N PHE A 242 -8.27 6.22 15.53
CA PHE A 242 -9.65 5.86 15.80
C PHE A 242 -9.84 5.33 17.23
N PHE A 243 -9.02 4.36 17.65
CA PHE A 243 -9.15 3.71 18.97
C PHE A 243 -8.52 4.48 20.13
N GLU A 244 -7.58 5.40 19.85
CA GLU A 244 -7.06 6.33 20.84
C GLU A 244 -8.16 7.26 21.41
N ASN A 245 -9.20 7.54 20.62
CA ASN A 245 -10.35 8.27 21.11
C ASN A 245 -11.15 7.44 22.13
N ASN A 246 -11.31 7.97 23.35
CA ASN A 246 -11.98 7.28 24.46
C ASN A 246 -13.43 6.87 24.16
N ASP A 247 -14.19 7.67 23.39
CA ASP A 247 -15.60 7.33 23.08
C ASP A 247 -15.67 6.15 22.10
N ASN A 248 -14.79 6.15 21.08
CA ASN A 248 -14.65 5.03 20.17
C ASN A 248 -14.17 3.78 20.91
N TRP A 249 -13.19 3.92 21.82
CA TRP A 249 -12.69 2.82 22.62
C TRP A 249 -13.79 2.22 23.52
N ALA A 250 -14.53 3.05 24.26
CA ALA A 250 -15.63 2.59 25.10
C ALA A 250 -16.68 1.82 24.30
N GLN A 251 -16.92 2.23 23.04
CA GLN A 251 -17.87 1.57 22.15
C GLN A 251 -17.34 0.25 21.56
N TRP A 252 -16.06 0.20 21.19
CA TRP A 252 -15.51 -0.87 20.34
C TRP A 252 -14.49 -1.76 21.03
N GLY A 253 -13.73 -1.25 21.98
CA GLY A 253 -12.70 -1.97 22.75
C GLY A 253 -13.20 -3.31 23.30
N PRO A 254 -14.37 -3.39 23.97
CA PRO A 254 -14.91 -4.66 24.47
C PRO A 254 -15.19 -5.71 23.38
N ARG A 255 -15.35 -5.27 22.12
CA ARG A 255 -15.63 -6.14 20.96
C ARG A 255 -14.37 -6.54 20.19
N LEU A 256 -13.24 -5.88 20.40
CA LEU A 256 -12.01 -6.25 19.70
C LEU A 256 -11.51 -7.62 20.17
N GLY A 257 -11.07 -8.44 19.21
CA GLY A 257 -10.39 -9.71 19.43
C GLY A 257 -8.88 -9.50 19.39
N GLY A 258 -8.34 -9.29 18.19
CA GLY A 258 -6.94 -8.95 17.95
C GLY A 258 -6.75 -7.96 16.79
N MET A 259 -5.52 -7.46 16.66
CA MET A 259 -5.16 -6.58 15.55
C MET A 259 -3.83 -6.98 14.90
N LEU A 260 -3.75 -6.78 13.60
CA LEU A 260 -2.52 -6.89 12.81
C LEU A 260 -2.21 -5.54 12.15
N PHE A 261 -0.97 -5.09 12.32
CA PHE A 261 -0.43 -3.93 11.64
C PHE A 261 0.63 -4.35 10.64
N MET A 262 0.35 -4.18 9.35
CA MET A 262 1.21 -4.64 8.26
C MET A 262 1.96 -3.45 7.66
N GLY A 263 3.24 -3.30 8.03
CA GLY A 263 4.12 -2.23 7.54
C GLY A 263 3.85 -0.87 8.17
N THR A 264 3.80 -0.84 9.49
CA THR A 264 3.41 0.33 10.27
C THR A 264 4.58 1.27 10.60
N ALA A 265 4.31 2.57 10.72
CA ALA A 265 5.30 3.58 11.08
C ALA A 265 4.67 4.66 12.00
N PHE A 266 4.52 4.38 13.29
CA PHE A 266 4.01 5.35 14.27
C PHE A 266 4.68 5.17 15.63
N ARG A 267 4.58 6.17 16.51
CA ARG A 267 5.07 6.05 17.89
C ARG A 267 3.92 5.96 18.88
N ALA A 268 3.84 4.86 19.60
CA ALA A 268 2.83 4.59 20.61
C ALA A 268 3.05 5.33 21.94
N ASP A 269 4.25 5.89 22.15
CA ASP A 269 4.56 6.74 23.30
C ASP A 269 3.74 8.04 23.34
N SER A 270 3.16 8.43 22.20
CA SER A 270 2.25 9.57 22.08
C SER A 270 0.79 9.27 22.48
N LEU A 271 0.45 7.99 22.67
CA LEU A 271 -0.90 7.56 23.06
C LEU A 271 -1.16 7.88 24.54
N VAL A 272 -2.38 8.29 24.87
CA VAL A 272 -2.82 8.62 26.24
C VAL A 272 -3.92 7.69 26.74
N ASN A 273 -4.60 6.95 25.86
CA ASN A 273 -5.59 5.96 26.25
C ASN A 273 -4.90 4.67 26.76
N ALA A 274 -4.81 4.55 28.08
CA ALA A 274 -4.14 3.43 28.75
C ALA A 274 -4.77 2.06 28.45
N GLU A 275 -6.10 1.98 28.29
CA GLU A 275 -6.76 0.71 27.96
C GLU A 275 -6.43 0.27 26.54
N PHE A 276 -6.36 1.22 25.61
CA PHE A 276 -5.95 0.93 24.24
C PHE A 276 -4.46 0.55 24.16
N GLN A 277 -3.59 1.23 24.90
CA GLN A 277 -2.17 0.85 25.01
C GLN A 277 -2.00 -0.58 25.55
N ASP A 278 -2.76 -0.96 26.58
CA ASP A 278 -2.75 -2.32 27.14
C ASP A 278 -3.22 -3.36 26.10
N PHE A 279 -4.26 -3.03 25.33
CA PHE A 279 -4.72 -3.87 24.24
C PHE A 279 -3.66 -4.03 23.13
N LEU A 280 -2.99 -2.95 22.72
CA LEU A 280 -1.91 -3.01 21.72
C LEU A 280 -0.80 -3.97 22.19
N ALA A 281 -0.37 -3.83 23.44
CA ALA A 281 0.69 -4.67 23.99
C ALA A 281 0.29 -6.15 24.03
N LYS A 282 -0.97 -6.47 24.36
CA LYS A 282 -1.43 -7.84 24.63
C LYS A 282 -2.08 -8.57 23.46
N ARG A 283 -2.70 -7.85 22.52
CA ARG A 283 -3.61 -8.40 21.50
C ARG A 283 -3.34 -7.87 20.09
N THR A 284 -2.25 -7.12 19.90
CA THR A 284 -1.83 -6.62 18.58
C THR A 284 -0.47 -7.15 18.21
N ARG A 285 -0.24 -7.43 16.92
CA ARG A 285 1.08 -7.78 16.36
C ARG A 285 1.39 -6.89 15.15
N GLY A 286 2.61 -6.37 15.10
CA GLY A 286 3.13 -5.63 13.96
C GLY A 286 4.05 -6.50 13.09
N TYR A 287 3.98 -6.32 11.77
CA TYR A 287 4.98 -6.83 10.83
C TYR A 287 5.67 -5.66 10.15
N LEU A 288 7.00 -5.66 10.13
CA LEU A 288 7.83 -4.60 9.58
C LEU A 288 8.63 -5.10 8.37
N VAL A 289 8.98 -4.17 7.49
CA VAL A 289 9.97 -4.41 6.44
C VAL A 289 11.32 -4.63 7.12
N SER A 290 11.95 -5.77 6.86
CA SER A 290 13.20 -6.19 7.47
C SER A 290 13.84 -7.31 6.65
N ASP A 291 15.18 -7.28 6.57
CA ASP A 291 16.01 -8.32 5.95
C ASP A 291 16.07 -9.61 6.77
N GLU A 292 15.64 -9.57 8.04
CA GLU A 292 15.63 -10.75 8.89
C GLU A 292 14.63 -11.79 8.37
N PRO A 293 14.85 -13.09 8.62
CA PRO A 293 13.89 -14.14 8.27
C PRO A 293 12.47 -13.80 8.76
N LEU A 294 11.47 -14.18 7.97
CA LEU A 294 10.05 -14.03 8.33
C LEU A 294 9.80 -14.53 9.77
N ASP A 295 8.98 -13.80 10.53
CA ASP A 295 8.63 -14.10 11.92
C ASP A 295 9.79 -13.96 12.93
N THR A 296 10.94 -13.42 12.54
CA THR A 296 11.97 -13.02 13.51
C THR A 296 11.43 -11.90 14.41
N PRO A 297 11.44 -12.04 15.76
CA PRO A 297 11.05 -10.97 16.66
C PRO A 297 12.03 -9.78 16.56
N LEU A 298 11.51 -8.61 16.24
CA LEU A 298 12.31 -7.39 16.03
C LEU A 298 12.20 -6.40 17.18
N ALA A 299 11.03 -6.30 17.82
CA ALA A 299 10.81 -5.39 18.93
C ALA A 299 9.69 -5.87 19.85
N MET A 300 9.78 -5.54 21.12
CA MET A 300 8.67 -5.60 22.08
C MET A 300 7.86 -4.29 22.02
N PRO A 301 6.72 -4.13 22.74
CA PRO A 301 5.92 -2.91 22.71
C PRO A 301 6.70 -1.60 22.94
N GLY A 302 7.79 -1.65 23.73
CA GLY A 302 8.68 -0.53 23.99
C GLY A 302 9.68 -0.19 22.87
N GLY A 303 9.63 -0.89 21.74
CA GLY A 303 10.56 -0.70 20.62
C GLY A 303 11.83 -1.55 20.75
N ASN A 304 12.78 -1.31 19.85
CA ASN A 304 14.13 -1.87 19.89
C ASN A 304 15.15 -0.83 19.42
N PRO A 305 15.80 -0.12 20.35
CA PRO A 305 16.81 0.88 20.02
C PRO A 305 17.99 0.33 19.20
N SER A 306 18.39 -0.93 19.42
CA SER A 306 19.53 -1.54 18.69
C SER A 306 19.26 -1.73 17.20
N LEU A 307 17.98 -1.81 16.82
CA LEU A 307 17.53 -1.88 15.42
C LEU A 307 16.89 -0.57 14.94
N MET A 308 16.98 0.51 15.74
CA MET A 308 16.30 1.79 15.48
C MET A 308 14.78 1.64 15.24
N ILE A 309 14.16 0.69 15.94
CA ILE A 309 12.71 0.47 15.89
C ILE A 309 12.07 1.23 17.03
N ASP A 310 11.18 2.16 16.66
CA ASP A 310 10.41 2.96 17.59
C ASP A 310 9.42 2.13 18.42
N PRO A 311 8.98 2.65 19.59
CA PRO A 311 7.95 2.00 20.38
C PRO A 311 6.60 2.02 19.64
N HIS A 312 6.28 0.94 18.93
CA HIS A 312 5.00 0.76 18.23
C HIS A 312 3.85 0.28 19.15
N GLY A 313 4.11 0.08 20.45
CA GLY A 313 3.09 -0.32 21.43
C GLY A 313 2.63 -1.76 21.32
N CYS A 314 3.16 -2.52 20.36
CA CYS A 314 2.91 -3.95 20.18
C CYS A 314 4.22 -4.67 19.79
N PRO A 315 4.32 -5.98 20.00
CA PRO A 315 5.46 -6.73 19.49
C PRO A 315 5.50 -6.70 17.96
N CYS A 316 6.69 -6.46 17.41
CA CYS A 316 6.92 -6.34 15.98
C CYS A 316 7.83 -7.44 15.47
N PHE A 317 7.51 -7.96 14.29
CA PHE A 317 8.19 -9.09 13.66
C PHE A 317 8.65 -8.73 12.25
N SER A 318 9.67 -9.43 11.77
CA SER A 318 10.09 -9.32 10.37
C SER A 318 9.03 -9.89 9.45
N SER A 319 8.71 -9.15 8.39
CA SER A 319 7.94 -9.67 7.26
C SER A 319 8.77 -10.48 6.27
N GLY A 320 10.10 -10.48 6.39
CA GLY A 320 11.01 -11.09 5.42
C GLY A 320 11.03 -10.38 4.06
N ASP A 321 10.53 -9.14 3.99
CA ASP A 321 10.69 -8.25 2.83
C ASP A 321 11.66 -7.12 3.18
N HIS A 322 12.57 -6.82 2.26
CA HIS A 322 13.66 -5.87 2.49
C HIS A 322 13.30 -4.43 2.12
N GLN A 323 12.23 -4.21 1.35
CA GLN A 323 12.05 -2.90 0.71
C GLN A 323 10.62 -2.38 0.64
N TYR A 324 9.62 -3.25 0.54
CA TYR A 324 8.27 -2.81 0.14
C TYR A 324 7.22 -3.16 1.19
N VAL A 325 6.64 -2.14 1.81
CA VAL A 325 5.52 -2.26 2.77
C VAL A 325 4.33 -3.03 2.18
N GLU A 326 4.01 -2.83 0.90
CA GLU A 326 2.94 -3.57 0.22
C GLU A 326 3.18 -5.09 0.17
N MET A 327 4.43 -5.56 0.31
CA MET A 327 4.77 -6.98 0.37
C MET A 327 4.62 -7.58 1.76
N THR A 328 4.55 -6.76 2.82
CA THR A 328 4.43 -7.24 4.21
C THR A 328 3.19 -8.12 4.39
N LEU A 329 2.05 -7.66 3.86
CA LEU A 329 0.84 -8.44 3.51
C LEU A 329 1.15 -9.89 3.11
N ILE A 330 1.72 -9.96 1.92
CA ILE A 330 1.83 -11.17 1.11
C ILE A 330 2.82 -12.15 1.73
N LYS A 331 3.93 -11.64 2.26
CA LYS A 331 5.01 -12.46 2.83
C LYS A 331 4.64 -13.02 4.20
N ALA A 332 4.00 -12.21 5.05
CA ALA A 332 3.63 -12.61 6.40
C ALA A 332 2.22 -13.18 6.52
N LEU A 333 1.50 -13.39 5.40
CA LEU A 333 0.09 -13.77 5.41
C LEU A 333 -0.21 -14.96 6.31
N GLU A 334 0.51 -16.07 6.13
CA GLU A 334 0.28 -17.31 6.87
C GLU A 334 0.51 -17.15 8.38
N PRO A 335 1.68 -16.71 8.87
CA PRO A 335 1.89 -16.56 10.31
C PRO A 335 1.05 -15.44 10.93
N ALA A 336 0.79 -14.34 10.20
CA ALA A 336 -0.05 -13.26 10.71
C ALA A 336 -1.49 -13.73 10.92
N LEU A 337 -2.04 -14.49 9.97
CA LEU A 337 -3.38 -15.06 10.12
C LEU A 337 -3.41 -16.18 11.18
N ALA A 338 -2.35 -16.98 11.32
CA ALA A 338 -2.23 -17.96 12.39
C ALA A 338 -2.28 -17.30 13.78
N TYR A 339 -1.61 -16.15 13.95
CA TYR A 339 -1.69 -15.34 15.16
C TYR A 339 -3.13 -14.91 15.47
N LEU A 340 -3.85 -14.33 14.49
CA LEU A 340 -5.25 -13.93 14.74
C LEU A 340 -6.15 -15.13 15.05
N GLN A 341 -5.91 -16.28 14.42
CA GLN A 341 -6.63 -17.50 14.76
C GLN A 341 -6.38 -17.90 16.22
N GLU A 342 -5.14 -17.84 16.69
CA GLU A 342 -4.79 -18.17 18.07
C GLU A 342 -5.49 -17.23 19.07
N VAL A 343 -5.48 -15.93 18.80
CA VAL A 343 -6.21 -14.93 19.59
C VAL A 343 -7.71 -15.27 19.66
N ALA A 344 -8.31 -15.67 18.53
CA ALA A 344 -9.73 -16.01 18.47
C ALA A 344 -10.07 -17.32 19.19
N LEU A 345 -9.16 -18.30 19.22
CA LEU A 345 -9.38 -19.57 19.90
C LEU A 345 -9.12 -19.49 21.41
N ASN A 346 -8.31 -18.53 21.85
CA ASN A 346 -7.91 -18.36 23.25
C ASN A 346 -8.32 -16.97 23.79
N PRO A 347 -9.49 -16.84 24.44
CA PRO A 347 -9.98 -15.56 24.96
C PRO A 347 -8.99 -14.85 25.91
N ASP A 348 -8.23 -15.65 26.66
CA ASP A 348 -7.26 -15.14 27.62
C ASP A 348 -5.92 -14.76 26.99
N PHE A 349 -5.60 -15.26 25.78
CA PHE A 349 -4.32 -15.15 25.04
C PHE A 349 -3.23 -14.29 25.71
N VAL A 350 -2.75 -13.20 25.13
CA VAL A 350 -1.68 -12.30 25.57
C VAL A 350 -0.40 -12.63 24.82
N ASN A 351 0.07 -11.64 24.07
CA ASN A 351 1.34 -11.72 23.38
C ASN A 351 2.43 -12.19 24.36
N PRO A 352 3.20 -13.23 23.99
CA PRO A 352 4.27 -13.71 24.85
C PRO A 352 5.39 -12.65 24.92
N GLU A 353 6.13 -12.67 26.03
CA GLU A 353 7.45 -12.06 26.05
C GLU A 353 8.37 -12.86 25.14
N MET A 354 9.14 -12.16 24.31
CA MET A 354 10.03 -12.78 23.35
C MET A 354 11.43 -12.21 23.49
N PRO A 355 12.47 -13.06 23.37
CA PRO A 355 13.83 -12.56 23.25
C PRO A 355 13.95 -11.85 21.90
N VAL A 356 14.19 -10.54 21.96
CA VAL A 356 14.53 -9.75 20.78
C VAL A 356 16.05 -9.71 20.70
N ALA A 357 16.61 -10.11 19.56
CA ALA A 357 18.04 -10.07 19.37
C ALA A 357 18.51 -8.60 19.35
N GLU A 358 19.46 -8.27 20.23
CA GLU A 358 20.18 -7.01 20.14
C GLU A 358 21.20 -7.12 19.01
N ARG A 359 21.12 -6.22 18.04
CA ARG A 359 22.20 -6.08 17.07
C ARG A 359 23.32 -5.32 17.77
N LEU A 360 24.50 -5.94 17.84
CA LEU A 360 25.68 -5.23 18.32
C LEU A 360 25.83 -3.96 17.48
N PRO A 361 26.10 -2.80 18.10
CA PRO A 361 26.35 -1.57 17.36
C PRO A 361 27.39 -1.84 16.27
N THR A 362 26.98 -1.70 15.01
CA THR A 362 27.92 -1.71 13.87
C THR A 362 28.57 -0.36 13.67
N ASP A 363 28.09 0.67 14.39
CA ASP A 363 28.69 1.99 14.42
C ASP A 363 30.04 1.90 15.12
N ILE A 364 31.08 2.04 14.30
CA ILE A 364 32.45 2.23 14.75
C ILE A 364 32.44 3.56 15.51
N THR A 365 32.77 3.59 16.79
CA THR A 365 32.86 4.86 17.54
C THR A 365 33.91 5.78 16.90
N GLU A 366 33.89 7.08 17.17
CA GLU A 366 34.95 7.98 16.67
C GLU A 366 36.35 7.52 17.11
N GLU A 367 36.47 6.95 18.31
CA GLU A 367 37.72 6.35 18.77
C GLU A 367 38.10 5.12 17.95
N GLN A 368 37.17 4.19 17.73
CA GLN A 368 37.40 2.99 16.92
C GLN A 368 37.69 3.34 15.44
N TRP A 369 37.09 4.40 14.91
CA TRP A 369 37.34 4.92 13.56
C TRP A 369 38.76 5.47 13.45
N SER A 370 39.20 6.17 14.48
CA SER A 370 40.56 6.71 14.61
C SER A 370 41.63 5.62 14.74
N GLU A 371 41.26 4.41 15.16
CA GLU A 371 42.13 3.24 15.27
C GLU A 371 42.15 2.35 14.01
N LEU A 372 41.23 2.55 13.06
CA LEU A 372 41.26 1.80 11.79
C LEU A 372 42.53 2.12 10.99
N PRO A 373 43.25 1.12 10.47
CA PRO A 373 44.34 1.33 9.52
C PRO A 373 43.87 2.13 8.29
N ASP A 374 44.71 3.02 7.77
CA ASP A 374 44.37 3.88 6.64
C ASP A 374 43.97 3.07 5.39
N GLU A 375 44.46 1.84 5.24
CA GLU A 375 44.17 0.97 4.10
C GLU A 375 42.75 0.39 4.09
N VAL A 376 42.05 0.42 5.24
CA VAL A 376 40.64 -0.05 5.36
C VAL A 376 39.65 1.10 5.55
N ARG A 377 40.14 2.33 5.73
CA ARG A 377 39.28 3.51 5.71
C ARG A 377 38.79 3.74 4.27
N PRO A 378 37.48 3.91 4.04
CA PRO A 378 36.99 4.28 2.72
C PRO A 378 37.62 5.60 2.29
N GLU A 379 38.27 5.60 1.13
CA GLU A 379 38.93 6.75 0.57
C GLU A 379 37.87 7.76 0.11
N ILE A 380 37.78 8.90 0.80
CA ILE A 380 36.98 10.04 0.34
C ILE A 380 37.91 10.88 -0.51
N ASP A 381 37.97 10.54 -1.79
CA ASP A 381 38.75 11.33 -2.74
C ASP A 381 37.93 12.55 -3.16
N THR A 382 38.40 13.73 -2.77
CA THR A 382 37.85 14.98 -3.28
C THR A 382 38.43 15.22 -4.65
N VAL A 383 37.63 14.93 -5.68
CA VAL A 383 38.00 15.18 -7.06
C VAL A 383 38.21 16.69 -7.26
N SER A 384 39.37 17.09 -7.80
CA SER A 384 39.65 18.51 -7.99
C SER A 384 38.65 19.13 -8.97
N PRO A 385 38.21 20.38 -8.74
CA PRO A 385 37.35 21.09 -9.69
C PRO A 385 37.95 21.15 -11.10
N GLU A 386 39.27 21.16 -11.22
CA GLU A 386 40.01 21.15 -12.47
C GLU A 386 39.85 19.81 -13.21
N TRP A 387 39.95 18.68 -12.50
CA TRP A 387 39.76 17.35 -13.09
C TRP A 387 38.34 17.16 -13.59
N ILE A 388 37.33 17.61 -12.81
CA ILE A 388 35.93 17.57 -13.23
C ILE A 388 35.71 18.40 -14.50
N LYS A 389 36.34 19.59 -14.59
CA LYS A 389 36.27 20.43 -15.79
C LYS A 389 36.90 19.75 -17.01
N GLU A 390 38.03 19.07 -16.83
CA GLU A 390 38.67 18.31 -17.91
C GLU A 390 37.82 17.12 -18.36
N GLU A 391 37.26 16.33 -17.43
CA GLU A 391 36.34 15.22 -17.73
C GLU A 391 35.09 15.70 -18.48
N VAL A 392 34.46 16.78 -18.02
CA VAL A 392 33.31 17.39 -18.71
C VAL A 392 33.72 17.85 -20.12
N LYS A 393 34.89 18.46 -20.28
CA LYS A 393 35.43 18.85 -21.58
C LYS A 393 35.65 17.63 -22.49
N GLN A 394 36.22 16.55 -21.96
CA GLN A 394 36.43 15.31 -22.72
C GLN A 394 35.11 14.66 -23.14
N LEU A 395 34.12 14.61 -22.25
CA LEU A 395 32.78 14.10 -22.54
C LEU A 395 32.07 14.92 -23.63
N ARG A 396 32.18 16.26 -23.59
CA ARG A 396 31.65 17.15 -24.64
C ARG A 396 32.33 16.88 -25.99
N ARG A 397 33.66 16.72 -25.99
CA ARG A 397 34.42 16.38 -27.21
C ARG A 397 34.04 15.02 -27.78
N TRP A 398 33.80 14.04 -26.92
CA TRP A 398 33.32 12.70 -27.32
C TRP A 398 31.93 12.77 -27.97
N LYS A 399 31.00 13.52 -27.38
CA LYS A 399 29.66 13.75 -27.98
C LYS A 399 29.74 14.46 -29.32
N TYR A 400 30.63 15.45 -29.47
CA TYR A 400 30.88 16.11 -30.75
C TYR A 400 31.35 15.09 -31.80
N PHE A 401 32.33 14.25 -31.45
CA PHE A 401 32.83 13.19 -32.33
C PHE A 401 31.74 12.19 -32.73
N GLU A 402 30.93 11.71 -31.78
CA GLU A 402 29.81 10.81 -32.06
C GLU A 402 28.79 11.42 -33.04
N LYS A 403 28.56 12.73 -32.95
CA LYS A 403 27.58 13.45 -33.76
C LYS A 403 28.10 13.81 -35.16
N HIS A 404 29.39 14.15 -35.28
CA HIS A 404 29.96 14.72 -36.51
C HIS A 404 30.96 13.80 -37.21
N GLY A 405 31.35 12.68 -36.59
CA GLY A 405 32.29 11.70 -37.14
C GLY A 405 33.73 12.19 -37.28
N VAL A 406 34.03 13.38 -36.75
CA VAL A 406 35.35 14.02 -36.77
C VAL A 406 35.64 14.63 -35.40
N ALA A 407 36.93 14.63 -35.01
CA ALA A 407 37.33 15.18 -33.72
C ALA A 407 37.12 16.71 -33.71
N PRO A 408 36.65 17.30 -32.60
CA PRO A 408 36.53 18.75 -32.47
C PRO A 408 37.90 19.44 -32.43
N PRO A 409 37.99 20.74 -32.76
CA PRO A 409 39.21 21.56 -32.62
C PRO A 409 39.85 21.48 -31.23
N GLU A 410 41.15 21.72 -31.11
CA GLU A 410 41.89 21.58 -29.83
C GLU A 410 41.35 22.51 -28.73
N ASP A 411 40.83 23.67 -29.12
CA ASP A 411 40.29 24.74 -28.30
C ASP A 411 38.76 24.70 -28.12
N PHE A 412 38.07 23.65 -28.59
CA PHE A 412 36.61 23.53 -28.48
C PHE A 412 36.12 23.61 -27.02
N ASP A 413 35.24 24.58 -26.77
CA ASP A 413 34.49 24.76 -25.52
C ASP A 413 33.05 25.14 -25.85
N GLU A 414 32.14 24.17 -25.70
CA GLU A 414 30.73 24.26 -26.09
C GLU A 414 29.97 25.41 -25.39
N GLU A 415 30.50 25.94 -24.27
CA GLU A 415 29.94 27.12 -23.57
C GLU A 415 30.29 28.46 -24.22
N GLN A 416 31.35 28.54 -25.04
CA GLN A 416 31.74 29.77 -25.74
C GLN A 416 31.31 29.80 -27.21
N ASP A 417 31.10 28.64 -27.83
CA ASP A 417 30.82 28.50 -29.26
C ASP A 417 29.31 28.46 -29.62
N GLU A 418 28.41 28.64 -28.64
CA GLU A 418 26.99 28.96 -28.87
C GLU A 418 26.72 30.48 -28.71
N ILE A 419 27.18 31.29 -29.68
CA ILE A 419 26.63 32.62 -29.99
C ILE A 419 26.37 32.75 -31.49
#